data_AF-A0AAE4L420-F1
#
_entry.id   AF-A0AAE4L420-F1
#
_cell.length_a   1.000
_cell.length_b   1.000
_cell.length_c   1.000
_cell.angle_alpha   90.00
_cell.angle_beta   90.00
_cell.angle_gamma   90.00
#
_symmetry.space_group_name_H-M   'P 1'
#
loop_
_entity.id
_entity.type
_entity.pdbx_description
1 polymer ?
#
loop_
_entity_poly.entity_id
_entity_poly.type
_entity_poly.pdbx_seq_one_letter_code
_entity_poly.pdbx_strand_id
1 'polypeptide(L)'
;MKTLKEVYENHDELPFVHPKYEKELCQKPIPKRNMIRTEEGLLPGHVIMLWRIQFGTYTTENPHHKYFYTTYGIDAEKELNWLIENNYVAVDSAFQSLPHLSALQLKEFLKEKGVSGLSKMKRLDLENQIAISYNEESLGKCFDLRSYSLLPKGQAILDKYPEIIEKHPQKKY
;
A
#
# COMPACT_ATOMS: atom_id res chain seq x y z
N MET A 1 16.88 -20.32 24.57
CA MET A 1 16.53 -19.31 23.54
C MET A 1 16.01 -18.10 24.28
N LYS A 2 16.45 -16.88 23.94
CA LYS A 2 15.90 -15.67 24.54
C LYS A 2 14.42 -15.54 24.18
N THR A 3 13.60 -15.10 25.13
CA THR A 3 12.19 -14.76 24.94
C THR A 3 12.08 -13.41 24.21
N LEU A 4 10.96 -13.15 23.54
CA LEU A 4 10.71 -11.84 22.90
C LEU A 4 10.84 -10.68 23.90
N LYS A 5 10.42 -10.89 25.14
CA LYS A 5 10.49 -9.88 26.20
C LYS A 5 11.94 -9.51 26.54
N GLU A 6 12.86 -10.48 26.60
CA GLU A 6 14.29 -10.24 26.82
C GLU A 6 14.97 -9.59 25.60
N VAL A 7 14.48 -9.89 24.40
CA VAL A 7 15.02 -9.32 23.15
C VAL A 7 14.69 -7.84 23.00
N TYR A 8 13.48 -7.45 23.38
CA TYR A 8 12.94 -6.10 23.21
C TYR A 8 12.87 -5.28 24.51
N GLU A 9 13.55 -5.73 25.58
CA GLU A 9 13.49 -5.10 26.91
C GLU A 9 13.92 -3.62 26.91
N ASN A 10 14.79 -3.24 25.96
CA ASN A 10 15.35 -1.90 25.84
C ASN A 10 14.81 -1.14 24.61
N HIS A 11 13.64 -1.54 24.11
CA HIS A 11 12.92 -0.84 23.05
C HIS A 11 11.78 -0.02 23.67
N ASP A 12 11.51 1.14 23.10
CA ASP A 12 10.46 2.05 23.58
C ASP A 12 9.06 1.44 23.41
N GLU A 13 8.88 0.57 22.41
CA GLU A 13 7.65 -0.12 22.10
C GLU A 13 7.92 -1.57 21.66
N LEU A 14 7.03 -2.49 22.03
CA LEU A 14 7.08 -3.87 21.56
C LEU A 14 6.58 -3.95 20.12
N PRO A 15 7.28 -4.66 19.22
CA PRO A 15 6.78 -4.85 17.86
C PRO A 15 5.54 -5.73 17.86
N PHE A 16 4.69 -5.54 16.85
CA PHE A 16 3.73 -6.55 16.47
C PHE A 16 4.46 -7.81 16.00
N VAL A 17 4.12 -8.94 16.61
CA VAL A 17 4.72 -10.25 16.30
C VAL A 17 3.67 -11.12 15.64
N HIS A 18 3.75 -11.23 14.32
CA HIS A 18 2.96 -12.23 13.60
C HIS A 18 3.50 -13.64 13.92
N PRO A 19 2.67 -14.63 14.29
CA PRO A 19 3.13 -15.95 14.75
C PRO A 19 4.10 -16.65 13.78
N LYS A 20 3.86 -16.48 12.47
CA LYS A 20 4.73 -16.97 11.39
C LYS A 20 6.21 -16.54 11.52
N TYR A 21 6.49 -15.37 12.09
CA TYR A 21 7.83 -14.77 12.12
C TYR A 21 8.46 -14.73 13.52
N GLU A 22 7.78 -15.23 14.55
CA GLU A 22 8.27 -15.19 15.93
C GLU A 22 9.69 -15.75 16.08
N LYS A 23 9.94 -16.95 15.53
CA LYS A 23 11.27 -17.59 15.59
C LYS A 23 12.35 -16.76 14.93
N GLU A 24 12.02 -16.09 13.81
CA GLU A 24 12.94 -15.22 13.09
C GLU A 24 13.25 -13.96 13.91
N LEU A 25 12.24 -13.36 14.54
CA LEU A 25 12.41 -12.18 15.38
C LEU A 25 13.24 -12.44 16.64
N CYS A 26 13.20 -13.67 17.18
CA CYS A 26 14.10 -14.08 18.27
C CYS A 26 15.56 -14.20 17.83
N GLN A 27 15.82 -14.53 16.56
CA GLN A 27 17.18 -14.65 16.01
C GLN A 27 17.71 -13.32 15.48
N LYS A 28 16.84 -12.54 14.84
CA LYS A 28 17.13 -11.25 14.23
C LYS A 28 16.10 -10.22 14.72
N PRO A 29 16.37 -9.58 15.85
CA PRO A 29 15.48 -8.58 16.42
C PRO A 29 15.30 -7.38 15.50
N ILE A 30 14.11 -6.77 15.57
CA ILE A 30 13.83 -5.50 14.91
C ILE A 30 14.74 -4.41 15.48
N PRO A 31 15.43 -3.62 14.65
CA PRO A 31 16.28 -2.53 15.12
C PRO A 31 15.51 -1.52 15.96
N LYS A 32 16.09 -1.05 17.09
CA LYS A 32 15.46 -0.05 17.97
C LYS A 32 14.94 1.17 17.25
N ARG A 33 15.72 1.70 16.30
CA ARG A 33 15.34 2.86 15.49
C ARG A 33 14.02 2.71 14.73
N ASN A 34 13.60 1.47 14.43
CA ASN A 34 12.34 1.20 13.74
C ASN A 34 11.14 1.14 14.70
N MET A 35 11.41 1.19 16.01
CA MET A 35 10.41 1.22 17.08
C MET A 35 10.35 2.59 17.78
N ILE A 36 10.94 3.63 17.19
CA ILE A 36 10.86 5.01 17.69
C ILE A 36 9.85 5.76 16.82
N ARG A 37 8.81 6.32 17.45
CA ARG A 37 7.78 7.09 16.75
C ARG A 37 8.30 8.47 16.33
N THR A 38 7.79 8.97 15.21
CA THR A 38 7.96 10.37 14.79
C THR A 38 7.17 11.30 15.71
N GLU A 39 7.30 12.61 15.52
CA GLU A 39 6.57 13.63 16.29
C GLU A 39 5.05 13.51 16.10
N GLU A 40 4.61 13.04 14.92
CA GLU A 40 3.21 12.78 14.59
C GLU A 40 2.73 11.41 15.08
N GLY A 41 3.59 10.66 15.77
CA GLY A 41 3.28 9.34 16.32
C GLY A 41 3.43 8.18 15.34
N LEU A 42 4.03 8.36 14.17
CA LEU A 42 4.20 7.29 13.19
C LEU A 42 5.48 6.49 13.48
N LEU A 43 5.39 5.17 13.51
CA LEU A 43 6.59 4.32 13.39
C LEU A 43 7.17 4.37 11.97
N PRO A 44 8.49 4.17 11.79
CA PRO A 44 9.14 4.04 10.49
C PRO A 44 8.47 3.07 9.52
N GLY A 45 7.81 2.01 10.03
CA GLY A 45 7.00 1.12 9.21
C GLY A 45 5.87 1.82 8.43
N HIS A 46 5.21 2.80 9.05
CA HIS A 46 4.16 3.60 8.39
C HIS A 46 4.76 4.47 7.29
N VAL A 47 5.89 5.12 7.55
CA VAL A 47 6.57 5.97 6.56
C VAL A 47 6.96 5.15 5.33
N ILE A 48 7.45 3.93 5.54
CA ILE A 48 7.74 3.01 4.44
C ILE A 48 6.47 2.54 3.73
N MET A 49 5.36 2.35 4.42
CA MET A 49 4.08 2.04 3.79
C MET A 49 3.60 3.18 2.89
N LEU A 50 3.65 4.42 3.37
CA LEU A 50 3.33 5.60 2.57
C LEU A 50 4.24 5.71 1.34
N TRP A 51 5.54 5.50 1.50
CA TRP A 51 6.50 5.50 0.39
C TRP A 51 6.20 4.39 -0.62
N ARG A 52 5.78 3.21 -0.17
CA ARG A 52 5.38 2.11 -1.06
C ARG A 52 4.12 2.44 -1.86
N ILE A 53 3.16 3.12 -1.24
CA ILE A 53 1.93 3.59 -1.90
C ILE A 53 2.25 4.63 -2.97
N GLN A 54 3.22 5.53 -2.72
CA GLN A 54 3.64 6.55 -3.69
C GLN A 54 4.04 5.97 -5.06
N PHE A 55 4.53 4.74 -5.12
CA PHE A 55 4.88 4.07 -6.38
C PHE A 55 3.67 3.67 -7.23
N GLY A 56 2.44 3.76 -6.71
CA GLY A 56 1.23 3.43 -7.47
C GLY A 56 1.15 1.97 -7.89
N THR A 57 1.81 1.05 -7.18
CA THR A 57 1.76 -0.40 -7.44
C THR A 57 1.17 -1.20 -6.27
N TYR A 58 0.86 -0.51 -5.17
CA TYR A 58 0.26 -1.10 -3.98
C TYR A 58 -1.28 -1.03 -4.12
N THR A 59 -1.95 -2.17 -4.05
CA THR A 59 -3.39 -2.31 -4.30
C THR A 59 -4.02 -3.21 -3.24
N THR A 60 -5.36 -3.23 -3.18
CA THR A 60 -6.14 -4.07 -2.24
C THR A 60 -5.95 -5.57 -2.45
N GLU A 61 -5.50 -6.01 -3.62
CA GLU A 61 -5.28 -7.44 -3.92
C GLU A 61 -3.87 -7.93 -3.52
N ASN A 62 -2.94 -7.02 -3.30
CA ASN A 62 -1.55 -7.38 -3.08
C ASN A 62 -1.28 -7.69 -1.60
N PRO A 63 -0.72 -8.87 -1.27
CA PRO A 63 -0.35 -9.17 0.11
C PRO A 63 0.76 -8.23 0.59
N HIS A 64 0.68 -7.85 1.86
CA HIS A 64 1.69 -7.01 2.49
C HIS A 64 3.07 -7.68 2.51
N HIS A 65 4.11 -6.90 2.23
CA HIS A 65 5.47 -7.43 2.17
C HIS A 65 5.98 -7.82 3.57
N LYS A 66 6.73 -8.93 3.64
CA LYS A 66 7.25 -9.51 4.89
C LYS A 66 7.98 -8.50 5.79
N TYR A 67 8.71 -7.54 5.23
CA TYR A 67 9.51 -6.58 6.01
C TYR A 67 8.67 -5.72 6.96
N PHE A 68 7.36 -5.54 6.73
CA PHE A 68 6.52 -4.80 7.66
C PHE A 68 6.47 -5.51 9.02
N TYR A 69 6.45 -6.84 9.01
CA TYR A 69 6.47 -7.67 10.20
C TYR A 69 7.89 -7.90 10.75
N THR A 70 8.87 -8.13 9.87
CA THR A 70 10.21 -8.59 10.31
C THR A 70 11.26 -7.49 10.44
N THR A 71 11.06 -6.34 9.79
CA THR A 71 11.98 -5.21 9.84
C THR A 71 11.38 -4.04 10.59
N TYR A 72 10.07 -3.81 10.46
CA TYR A 72 9.39 -2.65 11.04
C TYR A 72 8.48 -2.97 12.21
N GLY A 73 8.15 -4.25 12.44
CA GLY A 73 7.38 -4.66 13.60
C GLY A 73 5.96 -4.11 13.66
N ILE A 74 5.31 -3.90 12.51
CA ILE A 74 3.94 -3.40 12.44
C ILE A 74 2.98 -4.48 11.91
N ASP A 75 1.73 -4.39 12.35
CA ASP A 75 0.62 -5.13 11.75
C ASP A 75 0.18 -4.37 10.48
N ALA A 76 0.72 -4.80 9.33
CA ALA A 76 0.60 -4.01 8.10
C ALA A 76 -0.85 -3.72 7.68
N GLU A 77 -1.79 -4.65 7.91
CA GLU A 77 -3.20 -4.47 7.55
C GLU A 77 -3.86 -3.47 8.49
N LYS A 78 -3.68 -3.67 9.80
CA LYS A 78 -4.23 -2.77 10.83
C LYS A 78 -3.67 -1.36 10.67
N GLU A 79 -2.36 -1.22 10.46
CA GLU A 79 -1.73 0.10 10.33
C GLU A 79 -2.09 0.79 9.01
N LEU A 80 -2.32 0.05 7.91
CA LEU A 80 -2.85 0.63 6.67
C LEU A 80 -4.25 1.21 6.89
N ASN A 81 -5.13 0.46 7.56
CA ASN A 81 -6.48 0.93 7.91
C ASN A 81 -6.43 2.18 8.78
N TRP A 82 -5.53 2.22 9.77
CA TRP A 82 -5.32 3.42 10.58
C TRP A 82 -4.85 4.63 9.74
N LEU A 83 -3.94 4.43 8.79
CA LEU A 83 -3.49 5.50 7.87
C LEU A 83 -4.62 6.03 7.00
N ILE A 84 -5.55 5.17 6.57
CA ILE A 84 -6.75 5.56 5.83
C ILE A 84 -7.68 6.39 6.72
N GLU A 85 -8.02 5.88 7.90
CA GLU A 85 -8.89 6.56 8.87
C GLU A 85 -8.36 7.92 9.31
N ASN A 86 -7.03 8.08 9.32
CA ASN A 86 -6.35 9.32 9.75
C ASN A 86 -5.95 10.23 8.59
N ASN A 87 -6.52 10.03 7.40
CA ASN A 87 -6.36 10.87 6.20
C ASN A 87 -4.91 10.98 5.68
N TYR A 88 -4.09 9.95 5.88
CA TYR A 88 -2.78 9.86 5.21
C TYR A 88 -2.87 9.21 3.83
N VAL A 89 -3.80 8.27 3.68
CA VAL A 89 -4.01 7.46 2.47
C VAL A 89 -5.49 7.49 2.10
N ALA A 90 -5.79 7.53 0.81
CA ALA A 90 -7.13 7.28 0.30
C ALA A 90 -7.20 5.89 -0.37
N VAL A 91 -8.33 5.22 -0.22
CA VAL A 91 -8.71 4.13 -1.11
C VAL A 91 -9.30 4.77 -2.36
N ASP A 92 -8.72 4.47 -3.51
CA ASP A 92 -9.10 5.10 -4.76
C ASP A 92 -10.44 4.58 -5.28
N SER A 93 -11.07 5.37 -6.16
CA SER A 93 -12.30 4.99 -6.86
C SER A 93 -12.05 3.93 -7.95
N ALA A 94 -13.13 3.45 -8.58
CA ALA A 94 -13.00 2.52 -9.70
C ALA A 94 -12.32 3.19 -10.89
N PHE A 95 -12.66 4.44 -11.21
CA PHE A 95 -11.98 5.17 -12.29
C PHE A 95 -10.50 5.42 -12.00
N GLN A 96 -10.16 5.82 -10.77
CA GLN A 96 -8.77 6.03 -10.37
C GLN A 96 -7.95 4.74 -10.43
N SER A 97 -8.59 3.60 -10.21
CA SER A 97 -7.95 2.27 -10.24
C SER A 97 -7.81 1.70 -11.65
N LEU A 98 -8.36 2.34 -12.69
CA LEU A 98 -8.27 1.86 -14.09
C LEU A 98 -6.85 1.52 -14.57
N PRO A 99 -5.79 2.29 -14.24
CA PRO A 99 -4.42 2.00 -14.69
C PRO A 99 -3.93 0.60 -14.31
N HIS A 100 -4.52 -0.04 -13.29
CA HIS A 100 -4.17 -1.39 -12.86
C HIS A 100 -4.84 -2.49 -13.69
N LEU A 101 -5.85 -2.16 -14.50
CA LEU A 101 -6.53 -3.11 -15.35
C LEU A 101 -5.84 -3.25 -16.70
N SER A 102 -5.84 -4.46 -17.24
CA SER A 102 -5.37 -4.71 -18.60
C SER A 102 -6.30 -4.09 -19.65
N ALA A 103 -5.77 -3.82 -20.85
CA ALA A 103 -6.60 -3.38 -21.97
C ALA A 103 -7.64 -4.44 -22.39
N LEU A 104 -7.41 -5.73 -22.09
CA LEU A 104 -8.36 -6.80 -22.35
C LEU A 104 -9.60 -6.66 -21.47
N GLN A 105 -9.41 -6.45 -20.16
CA GLN A 105 -10.51 -6.25 -19.20
C GLN A 105 -11.38 -5.05 -19.59
N LEU A 106 -10.77 -3.93 -19.98
CA LEU A 106 -11.54 -2.76 -20.43
C LEU A 106 -12.40 -3.07 -21.66
N LYS A 107 -11.88 -3.87 -22.61
CA LYS A 107 -12.65 -4.29 -23.79
C LYS A 107 -13.80 -5.21 -23.41
N GLU A 108 -13.62 -6.09 -22.43
CA GLU A 108 -14.70 -6.96 -21.94
C GLU A 108 -15.84 -6.14 -21.36
N PHE A 109 -15.53 -5.17 -20.48
CA PHE A 109 -16.53 -4.26 -19.91
C PHE A 109 -17.29 -3.49 -21.02
N LEU A 110 -16.56 -2.86 -21.94
CA LEU A 110 -17.19 -2.12 -23.05
C LEU A 110 -18.06 -3.00 -23.96
N LYS A 111 -17.67 -4.26 -24.17
CA LYS A 111 -18.46 -5.23 -24.94
C LYS A 111 -19.78 -5.55 -24.26
N GLU A 112 -19.82 -5.66 -22.94
CA GLU A 112 -21.06 -5.85 -22.17
C GLU A 112 -22.02 -4.66 -22.31
N LYS A 113 -21.49 -3.45 -22.54
CA LYS A 113 -22.27 -2.25 -22.88
C LYS A 113 -22.66 -2.14 -24.36
N GLY A 114 -22.29 -3.12 -25.18
CA GLY A 114 -22.61 -3.15 -26.62
C GLY A 114 -21.73 -2.24 -27.49
N VAL A 115 -20.58 -1.79 -26.99
CA VAL A 115 -19.65 -0.97 -27.77
C VAL A 115 -18.95 -1.83 -28.84
N SER A 116 -18.92 -1.33 -30.07
CA SER A 116 -18.29 -1.99 -31.22
C SER A 116 -16.94 -1.34 -31.58
N GLY A 117 -16.15 -1.99 -32.45
CA GLY A 117 -14.87 -1.43 -32.93
C GLY A 117 -13.68 -1.53 -31.95
N LEU A 118 -13.83 -2.29 -30.86
CA LEU A 118 -12.85 -2.38 -29.75
C LEU A 118 -11.47 -2.93 -30.15
N SER A 119 -11.37 -3.70 -31.24
CA SER A 119 -10.09 -4.31 -31.66
C SER A 119 -9.04 -3.28 -32.06
N LYS A 120 -9.45 -2.12 -32.59
CA LYS A 120 -8.57 -1.06 -33.08
C LYS A 120 -8.27 0.01 -32.02
N MET A 121 -9.01 0.03 -30.90
CA MET A 121 -8.86 1.04 -29.86
C MET A 121 -7.56 0.88 -29.08
N LYS A 122 -6.85 1.99 -28.86
CA LYS A 122 -5.69 2.07 -27.97
C LYS A 122 -6.16 2.28 -26.53
N ARG A 123 -5.21 2.21 -25.59
CA ARG A 123 -5.49 2.34 -24.16
C ARG A 123 -6.30 3.59 -23.81
N LEU A 124 -5.87 4.76 -24.30
CA LEU A 124 -6.55 6.02 -24.05
C LEU A 124 -7.97 6.06 -24.65
N ASP A 125 -8.16 5.46 -25.83
CA ASP A 125 -9.50 5.37 -26.45
C ASP A 125 -10.45 4.51 -25.60
N LEU A 126 -9.93 3.40 -25.04
CA LEU A 126 -10.70 2.53 -24.15
C LEU A 126 -11.10 3.25 -22.86
N GLU A 127 -10.18 3.98 -22.23
CA GLU A 127 -10.46 4.76 -21.01
C GLU A 127 -11.49 5.86 -21.27
N ASN A 128 -11.36 6.60 -22.38
CA ASN A 128 -12.35 7.59 -22.78
C ASN A 128 -13.73 6.96 -23.01
N GLN A 129 -13.78 5.80 -23.67
CA GLN A 129 -15.04 5.11 -23.92
C GLN A 129 -15.65 4.54 -22.62
N ILE A 130 -14.83 4.10 -21.66
CA ILE A 130 -15.29 3.70 -20.32
C ILE A 130 -15.94 4.91 -19.62
N ALA A 131 -15.30 6.08 -19.65
CA ALA A 131 -15.83 7.31 -19.05
C ALA A 131 -17.17 7.78 -19.66
N ILE A 132 -17.43 7.44 -20.93
CA ILE A 132 -18.72 7.71 -21.58
C ILE A 132 -19.78 6.66 -21.20
N SER A 133 -19.38 5.41 -21.05
CA SER A 133 -20.30 4.26 -20.94
C SER A 133 -20.63 3.87 -19.49
N TYR A 134 -19.85 4.35 -18.53
CA TYR A 134 -19.94 4.01 -17.11
C TYR A 134 -19.92 5.25 -16.21
N ASN A 135 -20.55 5.10 -15.05
CA ASN A 135 -20.32 5.93 -13.87
C ASN A 135 -19.59 5.12 -12.79
N GLU A 136 -19.15 5.77 -11.70
CA GLU A 136 -18.39 5.12 -10.61
C GLU A 136 -19.07 3.86 -10.07
N GLU A 137 -20.38 3.92 -9.79
CA GLU A 137 -21.11 2.78 -9.23
C GLU A 137 -21.14 1.60 -10.20
N SER A 138 -21.46 1.85 -11.47
CA SER A 138 -21.55 0.81 -12.49
C SER A 138 -20.19 0.21 -12.86
N LEU A 139 -19.13 1.02 -12.87
CA LEU A 139 -17.77 0.56 -13.13
C LEU A 139 -17.23 -0.21 -11.92
N GLY A 140 -17.51 0.26 -10.71
CA GLY A 140 -17.11 -0.39 -9.47
C GLY A 140 -17.71 -1.77 -9.27
N LYS A 141 -18.81 -2.10 -9.95
CA LYS A 141 -19.40 -3.45 -10.00
C LYS A 141 -18.67 -4.41 -10.95
N CYS A 142 -17.82 -3.90 -11.85
CA CYS A 142 -17.08 -4.73 -12.81
C CYS A 142 -15.81 -5.35 -12.20
N PHE A 143 -15.26 -4.79 -11.12
CA PHE A 143 -14.07 -5.29 -10.45
C PHE A 143 -13.92 -4.72 -9.03
N ASP A 144 -13.30 -5.50 -8.13
CA ASP A 144 -13.14 -5.14 -6.72
C ASP A 144 -11.77 -4.49 -6.40
N LEU A 145 -10.74 -4.71 -7.23
CA LEU A 145 -9.41 -4.12 -7.03
C LEU A 145 -9.50 -2.60 -6.88
N ARG A 146 -8.86 -2.05 -5.84
CA ARG A 146 -8.64 -0.62 -5.69
C ARG A 146 -7.16 -0.30 -5.48
N SER A 147 -6.73 0.81 -6.05
CA SER A 147 -5.43 1.41 -5.74
C SER A 147 -5.51 2.24 -4.46
N TYR A 148 -4.32 2.66 -4.00
CA TYR A 148 -4.19 3.62 -2.92
C TYR A 148 -3.46 4.85 -3.43
N SER A 149 -3.90 6.01 -2.97
CA SER A 149 -3.24 7.29 -3.23
C SER A 149 -2.85 7.98 -1.93
N LEU A 150 -1.73 8.70 -1.96
CA LEU A 150 -1.35 9.56 -0.85
C LEU A 150 -2.24 10.79 -0.80
N LEU A 151 -2.72 11.10 0.40
CA LEU A 151 -3.33 12.39 0.70
C LEU A 151 -2.24 13.41 1.04
N PRO A 152 -2.53 14.73 1.04
CA PRO A 152 -1.53 15.76 1.34
C PRO A 152 -0.80 15.53 2.67
N LYS A 153 -1.51 14.99 3.67
CA LYS A 153 -0.94 14.62 4.96
C LYS A 153 0.08 13.48 4.86
N GLY A 154 -0.20 12.46 4.03
CA GLY A 154 0.73 11.38 3.74
C GLY A 154 1.98 11.85 3.02
N GLN A 155 1.81 12.72 2.01
CA GLN A 155 2.93 13.30 1.29
C GLN A 155 3.84 14.14 2.20
N ALA A 156 3.25 14.95 3.09
CA ALA A 156 4.01 15.76 4.04
C ALA A 156 4.90 14.92 4.98
N ILE A 157 4.47 13.70 5.36
CA ILE A 157 5.31 12.78 6.14
C ILE A 157 6.52 12.31 5.34
N LEU A 158 6.34 11.98 4.06
CA LEU A 158 7.46 11.55 3.21
C LEU A 158 8.48 12.66 3.00
N ASP A 159 8.00 13.89 2.84
CA ASP A 159 8.87 15.06 2.66
C ASP A 159 9.62 15.42 3.96
N LYS A 160 9.00 15.18 5.13
CA LYS A 160 9.59 15.47 6.44
C LYS A 160 10.62 14.44 6.90
N TYR A 161 10.45 13.17 6.53
CA TYR A 161 11.30 12.06 7.02
C TYR A 161 12.00 11.27 5.90
N PRO A 162 12.74 11.92 4.97
CA PRO A 162 13.43 11.24 3.88
C PRO A 162 14.49 10.24 4.40
N GLU A 163 15.09 10.50 5.55
CA GLU A 163 16.13 9.66 6.14
C GLU A 163 15.63 8.28 6.57
N ILE A 164 14.33 8.12 6.82
CA ILE A 164 13.71 6.82 7.10
C ILE A 164 13.69 5.98 5.81
N ILE A 165 13.37 6.62 4.68
CA ILE A 165 13.28 6.00 3.36
C ILE A 165 14.68 5.61 2.86
N GLU A 166 15.67 6.49 3.03
CA GLU A 166 17.06 6.23 2.65
C GLU A 166 17.65 5.01 3.37
N LYS A 167 17.21 4.75 4.61
CA LYS A 167 17.65 3.58 5.41
C LYS A 167 16.92 2.30 5.03
N HIS A 168 15.86 2.36 4.23
CA HIS A 168 15.20 1.17 3.69
C HIS A 168 16.07 0.56 2.57
N PRO A 169 16.22 -0.78 2.49
CA PRO A 169 16.91 -1.39 1.37
C PRO A 169 16.20 -1.10 0.05
N GLN A 170 16.85 -0.31 -0.82
CA GLN A 170 16.36 0.02 -2.15
C GLN A 170 17.10 -0.82 -3.19
N LYS A 171 16.39 -1.34 -4.19
CA LYS A 171 17.05 -1.93 -5.37
C LYS A 171 17.75 -0.80 -6.11
N LYS A 172 19.08 -0.84 -6.16
CA LYS A 172 19.85 0.00 -7.09
C LYS A 172 19.71 -0.64 -8.48
N TYR A 173 19.14 0.10 -9.41
CA TYR A 173 19.13 -0.26 -10.83
C TYR A 173 20.36 0.35 -11.50
#